data_AF-M0BJ83-F1
#
_entry.id   AF-M0BJ83-F1
#
_cell.length_a   1.000
_cell.length_b   1.000
_cell.length_c   1.000
_cell.angle_alpha   90.00
_cell.angle_beta   90.00
_cell.angle_gamma   90.00
#
_symmetry.space_group_name_H-M   'P 1'
#
loop_
_entity.id
_entity.type
_entity.pdbx_description
1 polymer ?
#
loop_
_entity_poly.entity_id
_entity_poly.type
_entity_poly.pdbx_seq_one_letter_code
_entity_poly.pdbx_strand_id
1 'polypeptide(L)'
;MTLIGSELLAEVVSLAVYTVLAIGLTIVGALAENASLQHLGAGDMMLAGWLAAIGTVLLYAGVYAVGYQKLVLRASAMLAE
;
A
#
# COMPACT_ATOMS: atom_id res chain seq x y z
N MET A 1 26.72 3.70 -24.44
CA MET A 1 26.03 4.75 -23.66
C MET A 1 24.52 4.52 -23.66
N THR A 2 24.08 3.31 -23.27
CA THR A 2 22.68 2.83 -23.36
C THR A 2 22.25 2.00 -22.15
N LEU A 3 23.20 1.51 -21.33
CA LEU A 3 22.93 0.67 -20.17
C LEU A 3 22.27 1.45 -19.02
N ILE A 4 22.81 2.63 -18.68
CA ILE A 4 22.27 3.49 -17.61
C ILE A 4 20.80 3.90 -17.88
N GLY A 5 20.46 4.19 -19.14
CA GLY A 5 19.10 4.59 -19.50
C GLY A 5 18.07 3.47 -19.36
N SER A 6 18.46 2.21 -19.60
CA SER A 6 17.55 1.06 -19.48
C SER A 6 17.34 0.62 -18.04
N GLU A 7 18.41 0.65 -17.23
CA GLU A 7 18.36 0.28 -15.81
C GLU A 7 17.51 1.26 -15.01
N LEU A 8 17.69 2.57 -15.25
CA LEU A 8 16.90 3.63 -14.63
C LEU A 8 15.41 3.53 -15.01
N LEU A 9 15.10 3.20 -16.27
CA LEU A 9 13.71 3.09 -16.75
C LEU A 9 13.00 1.88 -16.11
N ALA A 10 13.71 0.76 -15.98
CA ALA A 10 13.19 -0.42 -15.28
C ALA A 10 12.92 -0.12 -13.80
N GLU A 11 13.81 0.64 -13.15
CA GLU A 11 13.64 1.07 -11.75
C GLU A 11 12.44 2.00 -11.55
N VAL A 12 12.28 3.01 -12.40
CA VAL A 12 11.13 3.94 -12.36
C VAL A 12 9.82 3.19 -12.57
N VAL A 13 9.76 2.25 -13.52
CA VAL A 13 8.57 1.40 -13.73
C VAL A 13 8.28 0.55 -12.49
N SER A 14 9.30 -0.04 -11.87
CA SER A 14 9.12 -0.81 -10.64
C SER A 14 8.57 0.06 -9.51
N LEU A 15 9.13 1.27 -9.33
CA LEU A 15 8.68 2.23 -8.32
C LEU A 15 7.22 2.67 -8.56
N ALA A 16 6.84 2.90 -9.82
CA ALA A 16 5.47 3.22 -10.20
C ALA A 16 4.50 2.09 -9.84
N VAL A 17 4.86 0.82 -10.12
CA VAL A 17 4.05 -0.34 -9.75
C VAL A 17 3.85 -0.42 -8.24
N TYR A 18 4.92 -0.28 -7.45
CA TYR A 18 4.80 -0.29 -5.98
C TYR A 18 3.97 0.89 -5.46
N THR A 19 4.00 2.04 -6.14
CA THR A 19 3.18 3.22 -5.79
C THR A 19 1.71 2.92 -5.99
N VAL A 20 1.34 2.37 -7.14
CA VAL A 20 -0.04 1.97 -7.43
C VAL A 20 -0.52 0.91 -6.43
N LEU A 21 0.33 -0.08 -6.10
CA LEU A 21 0.00 -1.09 -5.09
C LEU A 21 -0.20 -0.49 -3.70
N ALA A 22 0.68 0.40 -3.24
CA ALA A 22 0.55 1.07 -1.95
C ALA A 22 -0.76 1.86 -1.86
N ILE A 23 -1.08 2.63 -2.90
CA ILE A 23 -2.32 3.42 -2.97
C ILE A 23 -3.54 2.49 -2.99
N GLY A 24 -3.53 1.46 -3.82
CA GLY A 24 -4.63 0.49 -3.92
C GLY A 24 -4.91 -0.20 -2.61
N LEU A 25 -3.88 -0.74 -1.95
CA LEU A 25 -4.00 -1.38 -0.63
C LEU A 25 -4.52 -0.41 0.42
N THR A 26 -4.08 0.85 0.39
CA THR A 26 -4.53 1.88 1.34
C THR A 26 -6.01 2.21 1.14
N ILE A 27 -6.45 2.41 -0.11
CA ILE A 27 -7.85 2.71 -0.43
C ILE A 27 -8.75 1.53 -0.03
N VAL A 28 -8.39 0.31 -0.42
CA VAL A 28 -9.19 -0.88 -0.09
C VAL A 28 -9.22 -1.11 1.42
N GLY A 29 -8.10 -0.93 2.11
CA GLY A 29 -8.04 -1.00 3.58
C GLY A 29 -8.95 0.02 4.26
N ALA A 30 -8.93 1.28 3.81
CA ALA A 30 -9.80 2.33 4.34
C ALA A 30 -11.29 2.05 4.10
N LEU A 31 -11.63 1.51 2.92
CA LEU A 31 -13.00 1.09 2.63
C LEU A 31 -13.45 -0.09 3.51
N ALA A 32 -12.55 -1.04 3.78
CA ALA A 32 -12.84 -2.17 4.68
C ALA A 32 -13.06 -1.70 6.13
N GLU A 33 -12.26 -0.77 6.64
CA GLU A 33 -12.47 -0.15 7.96
C GLU A 33 -13.82 0.59 8.02
N ASN A 34 -14.16 1.38 6.99
CA ASN A 34 -15.44 2.08 6.91
C ASN A 34 -16.63 1.11 6.88
N ALA A 35 -16.52 0.00 6.15
CA ALA A 35 -17.53 -1.06 6.14
C ALA A 35 -17.62 -1.76 7.50
N SER A 36 -16.49 -2.03 8.16
CA SER A 36 -16.47 -2.58 9.52
C SER A 36 -17.28 -1.71 10.49
N LEU A 37 -17.06 -0.40 10.48
CA LEU A 37 -17.79 0.56 11.32
C LEU A 37 -19.31 0.54 11.06
N GLN A 38 -19.72 0.40 9.80
CA GLN A 38 -21.14 0.27 9.43
C GLN A 38 -21.74 -1.03 10.00
N HIS A 39 -21.04 -2.15 9.88
CA HIS A 39 -21.49 -3.44 10.42
C HIS A 39 -21.51 -3.46 11.96
N LEU A 40 -20.56 -2.79 12.61
CA LEU A 40 -20.58 -2.58 14.07
C LEU A 40 -21.83 -1.83 14.50
N GLY A 41 -22.16 -0.73 13.82
CA GLY A 41 -23.38 0.06 14.10
C GLY A 41 -24.68 -0.71 13.83
N ALA A 42 -24.65 -1.66 12.90
CA ALA A 42 -25.77 -2.56 12.59
C ALA A 42 -25.89 -3.76 13.55
N GLY A 43 -24.93 -3.95 14.47
CA GLY A 43 -24.92 -5.04 15.45
C GLY A 43 -24.31 -6.36 14.95
N ASP A 44 -23.78 -6.41 13.73
CA ASP A 44 -23.08 -7.59 13.19
C ASP A 44 -21.60 -7.57 13.58
N MET A 45 -21.32 -8.04 14.79
CA MET A 45 -19.96 -8.05 15.34
C MET A 45 -19.01 -9.01 14.60
N MET A 46 -19.54 -10.08 14.02
CA MET A 46 -18.72 -11.09 13.33
C MET A 46 -18.14 -10.50 12.03
N LEU A 47 -19.00 -9.96 11.16
CA LEU A 47 -18.54 -9.33 9.91
C LEU A 47 -17.71 -8.08 10.18
N ALA A 48 -18.12 -7.26 11.15
CA ALA A 48 -17.33 -6.12 11.60
C ALA A 48 -15.89 -6.49 11.98
N GLY A 49 -15.72 -7.51 12.82
CA GLY A 49 -14.41 -7.97 13.27
C GLY A 49 -13.53 -8.44 12.11
N TRP A 50 -14.10 -9.22 11.17
CA TRP A 50 -13.39 -9.66 9.98
C TRP A 50 -12.97 -8.50 9.06
N LEU A 51 -13.87 -7.54 8.84
CA LEU A 51 -13.58 -6.35 8.03
C LEU A 51 -12.50 -5.48 8.67
N ALA A 52 -12.53 -5.29 9.99
CA ALA A 52 -11.48 -4.56 10.72
C ALA A 52 -10.13 -5.28 10.66
N ALA A 53 -10.11 -6.61 10.80
CA ALA A 53 -8.86 -7.37 10.69
C ALA A 53 -8.25 -7.23 9.28
N ILE A 54 -9.06 -7.37 8.23
CA ILE A 54 -8.60 -7.24 6.84
C ILE A 54 -8.19 -5.79 6.55
N GLY A 55 -9.00 -4.81 6.96
CA GLY A 55 -8.72 -3.38 6.79
C GLY A 55 -7.39 -2.98 7.43
N THR A 56 -7.17 -3.39 8.68
CA THR A 56 -5.92 -3.16 9.40
C THR A 56 -4.72 -3.78 8.68
N VAL A 57 -4.82 -5.03 8.20
CA VAL A 57 -3.74 -5.69 7.46
C VAL A 57 -3.44 -4.96 6.14
N LEU A 58 -4.47 -4.54 5.40
CA LEU A 58 -4.33 -3.83 4.14
C LEU A 58 -3.71 -2.44 4.32
N LEU A 59 -4.13 -1.70 5.35
CA LEU A 59 -3.55 -0.40 5.70
C LEU A 59 -2.10 -0.54 6.13
N TYR A 60 -1.77 -1.53 6.96
CA TYR A 60 -0.39 -1.82 7.33
C TYR A 60 0.46 -2.18 6.11
N ALA A 61 -0.05 -3.04 5.23
CA ALA A 61 0.65 -3.44 4.02
C ALA A 61 0.85 -2.26 3.06
N GLY A 62 -0.19 -1.46 2.81
CA GLY A 62 -0.15 -0.31 1.92
C GLY A 62 0.78 0.80 2.41
N VAL A 63 0.66 1.19 3.69
CA VAL A 63 1.40 2.32 4.26
C VAL A 63 2.82 1.93 4.65
N TYR A 64 2.99 0.87 5.42
CA TYR A 64 4.30 0.53 5.99
C TYR A 64 5.09 -0.42 5.10
N ALA A 65 4.52 -1.58 4.74
CA ALA A 65 5.27 -2.61 4.04
C ALA A 65 5.60 -2.24 2.59
N VAL A 66 4.70 -1.55 1.89
CA VAL A 66 4.90 -1.12 0.51
C VAL A 66 5.28 0.36 0.45
N GLY A 67 4.48 1.24 1.04
CA GLY A 67 4.72 2.68 1.02
C GLY A 67 6.09 3.06 1.60
N TYR A 68 6.32 2.76 2.88
CA TYR A 68 7.56 3.14 3.52
C TYR A 68 8.76 2.29 3.08
N GLN A 69 8.66 0.96 3.22
CA GLN A 69 9.83 0.09 2.99
C GLN A 69 10.25 -0.04 1.53
N LYS A 70 9.32 0.04 0.57
CA LYS A 70 9.61 -0.19 -0.85
C LYS A 70 9.65 1.07 -1.69
N LEU A 71 8.93 2.14 -1.31
CA LEU A 71 8.97 3.40 -2.06
C LEU A 71 9.93 4.39 -1.41
N VAL A 72 9.69 4.76 -0.16
CA VAL A 72 10.46 5.84 0.50
C VAL A 72 11.94 5.47 0.60
N LEU A 73 12.26 4.28 1.12
CA LEU A 73 13.65 3.85 1.29
C LEU A 73 14.39 3.71 -0.06
N ARG A 74 13.73 3.17 -1.09
CA ARG A 74 14.32 3.01 -2.42
C ARG A 74 14.51 4.35 -3.13
N ALA A 75 13.50 5.22 -3.11
CA ALA A 75 13.60 6.55 -3.68
C ALA A 75 14.69 7.37 -2.97
N SER A 76 14.83 7.25 -1.65
CA SER A 76 15.91 7.94 -0.92
C SER A 76 17.30 7.42 -1.29
N ALA A 77 17.45 6.12 -1.55
CA ALA A 77 18.72 5.55 -1.99
C ALA A 77 19.09 6.04 -3.40
N MET A 78 18.12 6.03 -4.32
CA MET A 78 18.31 6.51 -5.70
C MET A 78 18.67 8.00 -5.77
N LEU A 79 18.16 8.82 -4.86
CA LEU A 79 18.47 10.26 -4.80
C LEU A 79 19.82 10.57 -4.15
N ALA A 80 20.44 9.59 -3.47
CA ALA A 80 21.72 9.76 -2.77
C ALA A 80 22.93 9.31 -3.62
N GLU A 81 22.69 8.60 -4.72
CA GLU A 81 23.67 8.26 -5.76
C GLU A 81 23.87 9.40 -6.76
#